data_AF-A0A3M8CGW0-F1
#
_entry.id   AF-A0A3M8CGW0-F1
#
_cell.length_a   1.000
_cell.length_b   1.000
_cell.length_c   1.000
_cell.angle_alpha   90.00
_cell.angle_beta   90.00
_cell.angle_gamma   90.00
#
_symmetry.space_group_name_H-M   'P 1'
#
loop_
_entity.id
_entity.type
_entity.pdbx_description
1 polymer ?
#
loop_
_entity_poly.entity_id
_entity_poly.type
_entity_poly.pdbx_seq_one_letter_code
_entity_poly.pdbx_strand_id
1 'polypeptide(L)'
;MLQAIQEGFVDDEAVAFDATHFESRDRGVAKEKKPKPEPKKRGRKTKAEKEIYDKKKQEEEAQKSLYEKSIAAQLDAPLEELLTHVPLQPDWGIKKNSEGKNVFWYG
;
A
#
# COMPACT_ATOMS: atom_id res chain seq x y z
N MET A 1 5.95 -46.04 -13.41
CA MET A 1 5.57 -47.43 -13.06
C MET A 1 6.80 -48.30 -12.73
N LEU A 2 7.78 -48.45 -13.63
CA LEU A 2 9.01 -49.22 -13.36
C LEU A 2 9.74 -48.82 -12.07
N GLN A 3 9.77 -47.53 -11.78
CA GLN A 3 10.31 -47.02 -10.52
C GLN A 3 9.55 -47.53 -9.30
N ALA A 4 8.22 -47.63 -9.37
CA ALA A 4 7.40 -48.15 -8.27
C ALA A 4 7.58 -49.67 -8.06
N ILE A 5 7.83 -50.44 -9.12
CA ILE A 5 8.23 -51.85 -9.00
C ILE A 5 9.61 -51.95 -8.34
N GLN A 6 10.59 -51.17 -8.81
CA GLN A 6 11.96 -51.18 -8.27
C GLN A 6 12.03 -50.72 -6.80
N GLU A 7 11.19 -49.76 -6.43
CA GLU A 7 11.05 -49.27 -5.06
C GLU A 7 10.19 -50.20 -4.17
N GLY A 8 9.62 -51.27 -4.73
CA GLY A 8 8.83 -52.26 -4.00
C GLY A 8 7.42 -51.80 -3.60
N PHE A 9 6.90 -50.74 -4.21
CA PHE A 9 5.52 -50.27 -3.99
C PHE A 9 4.48 -51.10 -4.73
N VAL A 10 4.90 -51.90 -5.72
CA VAL A 10 4.05 -52.86 -6.45
C VAL A 10 4.83 -54.17 -6.57
N ASP A 11 4.35 -55.22 -5.93
CA ASP A 11 4.98 -56.55 -5.82
C ASP A 11 4.18 -57.69 -6.46
N ASP A 12 2.94 -57.42 -6.93
CA ASP A 12 2.08 -58.39 -7.60
C ASP A 12 2.50 -58.70 -9.05
N GLU A 13 2.27 -59.96 -9.46
CA GLU A 13 2.55 -60.45 -10.82
C GLU A 13 1.58 -59.87 -11.88
N ALA A 14 0.36 -59.50 -11.46
CA ALA A 14 -0.66 -58.92 -12.33
C ALA A 14 -1.04 -57.51 -11.84
N VAL A 15 -0.80 -56.49 -12.68
CA VAL A 15 -1.09 -55.09 -12.37
C VAL A 15 -2.18 -54.56 -13.29
N ALA A 16 -3.22 -53.96 -12.72
CA ALA A 16 -4.28 -53.30 -13.47
C ALA A 16 -3.81 -51.92 -13.95
N PHE A 17 -3.98 -51.65 -15.24
CA PHE A 17 -3.71 -50.34 -15.84
C PHE A 17 -5.01 -49.72 -16.34
N ASP A 18 -5.16 -48.41 -16.14
CA ASP A 18 -6.21 -47.65 -16.80
C ASP A 18 -5.89 -47.57 -18.29
N ALA A 19 -6.82 -48.03 -19.13
CA ALA A 19 -6.69 -48.01 -20.59
C ALA A 19 -6.52 -46.59 -21.15
N THR A 20 -6.89 -45.55 -20.38
CA THR A 20 -6.79 -44.15 -20.78
C THR A 20 -5.53 -43.44 -20.27
N HIS A 21 -4.70 -44.11 -19.45
CA HIS A 21 -3.47 -43.51 -18.93
C HIS A 21 -2.43 -43.32 -20.04
N PHE A 22 -1.99 -42.08 -20.22
CA PHE A 22 -0.95 -41.71 -21.19
C PHE A 22 0.08 -40.83 -20.48
N GLU A 23 1.27 -41.36 -20.20
CA GLU A 23 2.30 -40.67 -19.40
C GLU A 23 2.65 -39.28 -19.95
N SER A 24 2.61 -39.08 -21.28
CA SER A 24 2.89 -37.78 -21.88
C SER A 24 1.83 -36.70 -21.62
N ARG A 25 0.60 -37.08 -21.26
CA ARG A 25 -0.47 -36.16 -20.85
C ARG A 25 -0.39 -35.85 -19.36
N ASP A 26 -0.19 -36.87 -18.54
CA ASP A 26 -0.22 -36.75 -17.09
C ASP A 26 1.08 -36.17 -16.52
N ARG A 27 2.20 -36.36 -17.23
CA ARG A 27 3.48 -35.78 -16.83
C ARG A 27 3.44 -34.27 -17.03
N GLY A 28 3.26 -33.55 -15.93
CA GLY A 28 3.45 -32.10 -15.90
C GLY A 28 4.84 -31.74 -16.41
N VAL A 29 4.92 -30.89 -17.43
CA VAL A 29 6.20 -30.36 -17.91
C VAL A 29 6.86 -29.61 -16.75
N ALA A 30 8.07 -30.01 -16.38
CA ALA A 30 8.86 -29.33 -15.37
C ALA A 30 9.19 -27.92 -15.90
N LYS A 31 8.39 -26.93 -15.49
CA LYS A 31 8.67 -25.53 -15.77
C LYS A 31 9.74 -25.05 -14.81
N GLU A 32 10.80 -24.43 -15.33
CA GLU A 32 11.77 -23.70 -14.51
C GLU A 32 11.01 -22.68 -13.65
N LYS A 33 11.11 -22.82 -12.33
CA LYS A 33 10.50 -21.88 -11.40
C LYS A 33 11.28 -20.57 -11.52
N LYS A 34 10.70 -19.59 -12.22
CA LYS A 34 11.22 -18.22 -12.19
C LYS A 34 11.36 -17.77 -10.73
N PRO A 35 12.45 -17.07 -10.36
CA PRO A 35 12.61 -16.59 -9.00
C PRO A 35 11.41 -15.71 -8.64
N LYS A 36 10.78 -16.00 -7.50
CA LYS A 36 9.69 -15.16 -6.99
C LYS A 36 10.25 -13.75 -6.79
N PRO A 37 9.66 -12.70 -7.38
CA PRO A 37 10.10 -11.34 -7.10
C PRO A 37 9.96 -11.07 -5.60
N GLU A 38 10.93 -10.35 -5.03
CA GLU A 38 10.89 -9.98 -3.62
C GLU A 38 9.55 -9.27 -3.31
N PRO A 39 8.92 -9.57 -2.17
CA PRO A 39 7.65 -8.96 -1.80
C PRO A 39 7.85 -7.46 -1.62
N LYS A 40 7.48 -6.69 -2.65
CA LYS A 40 7.41 -5.24 -2.58
C LYS A 40 6.35 -4.89 -1.53
N LYS A 41 6.76 -4.32 -0.40
CA LYS A 41 5.84 -3.76 0.59
C LYS A 41 5.11 -2.57 -0.06
N ARG A 42 3.92 -2.80 -0.60
CA ARG A 42 3.03 -1.75 -1.08
C ARG A 42 2.81 -0.73 0.05
N GLY A 43 3.10 0.54 -0.23
CA GLY A 43 2.76 1.68 0.65
C GLY A 43 3.80 2.07 1.71
N ARG A 44 4.85 1.28 1.97
CA ARG A 44 5.89 1.66 2.96
C ARG A 44 7.07 2.35 2.27
N LYS A 45 7.20 3.67 2.45
CA LYS A 45 8.39 4.44 2.06
C LYS A 45 9.65 3.86 2.69
N THR A 46 10.79 4.00 2.00
CA THR A 46 12.09 3.62 2.57
C THR A 46 12.43 4.51 3.77
N LYS A 47 13.35 4.10 4.66
CA LYS A 47 13.69 4.89 5.85
C LYS A 47 14.19 6.29 5.49
N ALA A 48 15.05 6.40 4.48
CA ALA A 48 15.58 7.67 3.99
C ALA A 48 14.49 8.59 3.41
N GLU A 49 13.57 8.06 2.61
CA GLU A 49 12.42 8.82 2.10
C GLU A 49 11.50 9.31 3.21
N LYS A 50 11.35 8.52 4.28
CA LYS A 50 10.56 8.91 5.44
C LYS A 50 11.21 10.08 6.18
N GLU A 51 12.52 10.02 6.42
CA GLU A 51 13.26 11.11 7.09
C GLU A 51 13.19 12.42 6.31
N ILE A 52 13.31 12.38 4.98
CA ILE A 52 13.14 13.56 4.13
C ILE A 52 11.71 14.11 4.23
N TYR A 53 10.71 13.22 4.20
CA TYR A 53 9.31 13.60 4.33
C TYR A 53 9.00 14.22 5.69
N ASP A 54 9.54 13.64 6.77
CA ASP A 54 9.34 14.13 8.14
C ASP A 54 9.99 15.51 8.33
N LYS A 55 11.21 15.73 7.78
CA LYS A 55 11.86 17.05 7.78
C LYS A 55 11.06 18.09 7.01
N LYS A 56 10.63 17.76 5.79
CA LYS A 56 9.81 18.66 4.97
C LYS A 56 8.51 19.04 5.69
N LYS A 57 7.87 18.07 6.34
CA LYS A 57 6.66 18.32 7.12
C LYS A 57 6.91 19.26 8.31
N GLN A 58 8.04 19.10 9.00
CA GLN A 58 8.44 20.01 10.08
C GLN A 58 8.72 21.44 9.59
N GLU A 59 9.39 21.58 8.44
CA GLU A 59 9.62 22.88 7.79
C GLU A 59 8.30 23.56 7.41
N GLU A 60 7.37 22.80 6.81
CA GLU A 60 6.02 23.28 6.49
C GLU A 60 5.24 23.68 7.76
N GLU A 61 5.32 22.90 8.84
CA GLU A 61 4.68 23.22 10.13
C GLU A 61 5.31 24.44 10.82
N ALA A 62 6.61 24.67 10.66
CA ALA A 62 7.30 25.84 11.20
C ALA A 62 6.91 27.14 10.46
N GLN A 63 6.64 27.05 9.16
CA GLN A 63 6.24 28.21 8.33
C GLN A 63 4.78 28.62 8.53
N LYS A 64 3.92 27.75 9.06
CA LYS A 64 2.51 28.05 9.31
C LYS A 64 2.31 29.19 10.31
N SER A 65 1.31 30.01 10.05
CA SER A 65 0.84 31.02 11.00
C SER A 65 0.23 30.36 12.25
N LEU A 66 0.06 31.12 13.33
CA LEU A 66 -0.45 30.60 14.60
C LEU A 66 -1.84 29.93 14.45
N TYR A 67 -2.72 30.50 13.63
CA TYR A 67 -4.06 29.94 13.37
C TYR A 67 -4.08 28.74 12.42
N GLU A 68 -3.05 28.58 11.59
CA GLU A 68 -2.89 27.41 10.72
C GLU A 68 -2.29 26.19 11.46
N LYS A 69 -1.66 26.42 12.62
CA LYS A 69 -1.19 25.36 13.51
C LYS A 69 -2.37 24.71 14.24
N SER A 70 -2.11 23.60 14.92
CA SER A 70 -3.13 22.92 15.71
C SER A 70 -3.63 23.81 16.86
N ILE A 71 -4.89 23.61 17.27
CA ILE A 71 -5.49 24.34 18.40
C ILE A 71 -4.62 24.20 19.67
N ALA A 72 -4.01 23.03 19.89
CA ALA A 72 -3.12 22.81 21.03
C ALA A 72 -1.94 23.80 21.08
N ALA A 73 -1.38 24.19 19.93
CA ALA A 73 -0.31 25.17 19.85
C ALA A 73 -0.77 26.61 20.12
N GLN A 74 -2.08 26.87 20.09
CA GLN A 74 -2.69 28.17 20.34
C GLN A 74 -3.02 28.36 21.82
N LEU A 75 -3.17 27.27 22.58
CA LEU A 75 -3.57 27.32 24.00
C LEU A 75 -2.53 28.00 24.90
N ASP A 76 -1.25 27.90 24.54
CA ASP A 76 -0.15 28.48 25.30
C ASP A 76 0.10 29.97 24.95
N ALA A 77 -0.52 30.48 23.88
CA ALA A 77 -0.32 31.85 23.41
C ALA A 77 -1.19 32.85 24.20
N PRO A 78 -0.67 34.05 24.51
CA PRO A 78 -1.45 35.08 25.17
C PRO A 78 -2.54 35.63 24.24
N LEU A 79 -3.65 36.09 24.85
CA LEU A 79 -4.83 36.57 24.12
C LEU A 79 -4.51 37.72 23.14
N GLU A 80 -3.60 38.63 23.50
CA GLU A 80 -3.23 39.78 22.66
C GLU A 80 -2.54 39.34 21.35
N GLU A 81 -1.70 38.32 21.42
CA GLU A 81 -1.04 37.73 20.24
C GLU A 81 -2.07 36.98 19.38
N LEU A 82 -2.98 36.23 20.02
CA LEU A 82 -4.07 35.56 19.32
C LEU A 82 -4.92 36.56 18.54
N LEU A 83 -5.29 37.69 19.13
CA LEU A 83 -6.12 38.69 18.47
C LEU A 83 -5.43 39.34 17.27
N THR A 84 -4.11 39.53 17.33
CA THR A 84 -3.32 40.13 16.24
C THR A 84 -3.24 39.21 15.01
N HIS A 85 -3.26 37.89 15.23
CA HIS A 85 -3.15 36.89 14.17
C HIS A 85 -4.48 36.35 13.66
N VAL A 86 -5.63 36.83 14.18
CA VAL A 86 -6.95 36.37 13.73
C VAL A 86 -7.11 36.64 12.22
N PRO A 87 -7.46 35.63 11.41
CA PRO A 87 -7.78 35.86 10.01
C PRO A 87 -9.05 36.73 9.92
N LEU A 88 -8.89 37.93 9.39
CA LEU A 88 -10.00 38.89 9.21
C LEU A 88 -10.85 38.58 7.97
N GLN A 89 -10.26 37.90 6.99
CA GLN A 89 -10.94 37.50 5.78
C GLN A 89 -11.32 36.02 5.89
N PRO A 90 -12.57 35.66 5.55
CA PRO A 90 -12.98 34.27 5.57
C PRO A 90 -12.39 33.52 4.37
N ASP A 91 -11.83 32.34 4.63
CA ASP A 91 -11.33 31.44 3.59
C ASP A 91 -12.49 30.64 2.98
N TRP A 92 -13.07 31.14 1.90
CA TRP A 92 -14.11 30.43 1.17
C TRP A 92 -13.53 29.51 0.10
N GLY A 93 -13.84 28.22 0.18
CA GLY A 93 -13.56 27.21 -0.82
C GLY A 93 -14.82 26.75 -1.55
N ILE A 94 -14.62 26.25 -2.78
CA ILE A 94 -15.69 25.65 -3.59
C ILE A 94 -15.37 24.19 -3.81
N LYS A 95 -16.29 23.31 -3.42
CA LYS A 95 -16.24 21.90 -3.77
C LYS A 95 -16.90 21.70 -5.13
N LYS A 96 -16.10 21.25 -6.10
CA LYS A 96 -16.56 20.88 -7.45
C LYS A 96 -16.87 19.38 -7.53
N ASN A 97 -17.83 18.99 -8.36
CA ASN A 97 -18.06 17.58 -8.69
C ASN A 97 -17.07 17.07 -9.75
N SER A 98 -17.19 15.79 -10.14
CA SER A 98 -16.40 15.17 -11.21
C SER A 98 -16.59 15.82 -12.59
N GLU A 99 -17.70 16.54 -12.80
CA GLU A 99 -17.99 17.30 -14.02
C GLU A 99 -17.43 18.75 -13.96
N GLY A 100 -16.74 19.12 -12.88
CA GLY A 100 -16.18 20.46 -12.68
C GLY A 100 -17.20 21.54 -12.29
N LYS A 101 -18.46 21.18 -12.05
CA LYS A 101 -19.52 22.10 -11.61
C LYS A 101 -19.42 22.33 -10.11
N ASN A 102 -19.68 23.57 -9.70
CA ASN A 102 -19.72 23.96 -8.29
C ASN A 102 -20.94 23.33 -7.62
N VAL A 103 -20.73 22.60 -6.52
CA VAL A 103 -21.83 21.95 -5.79
C VAL A 103 -22.00 22.52 -4.39
N PHE A 104 -20.90 22.84 -3.71
CA PHE A 104 -20.94 23.39 -2.36
C PHE A 104 -19.90 24.49 -2.18
N TRP A 105 -20.27 25.52 -1.43
CA TRP A 105 -19.35 26.48 -0.83
C TRP A 105 -19.06 26.04 0.59
N TYR A 106 -17.80 26.14 1.02
CA TYR A 106 -17.39 25.92 2.40
C TYR A 106 -16.48 27.07 2.81
N GLY A 107 -16.51 27.41 4.10
CA GLY A 107 -15.82 28.56 4.66
C GLY A 107 -16.14 28.68 6.12
#